data_AF-A0A5D0HQC7-F1
#
_entry.id   AF-A0A5D0HQC7-F1
#
_cell.length_a   1.000
_cell.length_b   1.000
_cell.length_c   1.000
_cell.angle_alpha   90.00
_cell.angle_beta   90.00
_cell.angle_gamma   90.00
#
_symmetry.space_group_name_H-M   'P 1'
#
loop_
_entity.id
_entity.type
_entity.pdbx_description
1 polymer ?
#
loop_
_entity_poly.entity_id
_entity_poly.type
_entity_poly.pdbx_seq_one_letter_code
_entity_poly.pdbx_strand_id
1 'polypeptide(L)'
;MEEKIDIKQGTIKRIGGYLHRVIPIADKSGEIISYALKPLMVEFKPRDIIQVIIGSALLAIPVSLTEEAWNLGITLPFKNILLIILLSLIMIGMFVYFNFYRFNFKGNKFEFFKRVIGTYLISLLIVALVLTIIDKCPWGNNNLLAFKRIVIVAFPASLSGTLSDTIK
;
A
#
# COMPACT_ATOMS: atom_id res chain seq x y z
N MET A 1 2.83 -23.98 -43.14
CA MET A 1 2.81 -22.50 -43.20
C MET A 1 1.98 -22.06 -42.01
N GLU A 2 2.61 -21.78 -40.87
CA GLU A 2 1.90 -21.37 -39.65
C GLU A 2 1.46 -19.91 -39.82
N GLU A 3 0.16 -19.71 -39.97
CA GLU A 3 -0.46 -18.39 -40.05
C GLU A 3 -0.22 -17.64 -38.73
N LYS A 4 0.56 -16.55 -38.81
CA LYS A 4 0.69 -15.61 -37.69
C LYS A 4 -0.64 -14.89 -37.52
N ILE A 5 -1.45 -15.36 -36.58
CA ILE A 5 -2.66 -14.69 -36.15
C ILE A 5 -2.26 -13.41 -35.40
N ASP A 6 -2.51 -12.25 -36.01
CA ASP A 6 -2.24 -10.94 -35.41
C ASP A 6 -3.33 -10.63 -34.37
N ILE A 7 -3.08 -11.02 -33.12
CA ILE A 7 -4.00 -10.80 -32.01
C ILE A 7 -4.01 -9.30 -31.71
N LYS A 8 -5.10 -8.60 -32.07
CA LYS A 8 -5.34 -7.19 -31.73
C LYS A 8 -4.97 -6.93 -30.27
N GLN A 9 -4.10 -5.94 -30.05
CA GLN A 9 -3.61 -5.57 -28.73
C GLN A 9 -4.77 -5.35 -27.76
N GLY A 10 -4.70 -6.03 -26.60
CA GLY A 10 -5.77 -5.99 -25.60
C GLY A 10 -6.13 -4.55 -25.21
N THR A 11 -7.40 -4.21 -25.31
CA THR A 11 -7.90 -2.86 -25.00
C THR A 11 -8.15 -2.72 -23.50
N ILE A 12 -7.80 -1.58 -22.92
CA ILE A 12 -8.17 -1.25 -21.54
C ILE A 12 -9.58 -0.66 -21.56
N LYS A 13 -10.52 -1.30 -20.84
CA LYS A 13 -11.89 -0.79 -20.67
C LYS A 13 -12.25 -0.71 -19.19
N ARG A 14 -13.08 0.27 -18.83
CA ARG A 14 -13.64 0.38 -17.48
C ARG A 14 -14.94 -0.43 -17.42
N ILE A 15 -15.00 -1.43 -16.55
CA ILE A 15 -16.15 -2.33 -16.36
C ILE A 15 -16.39 -2.46 -14.86
N GLY A 16 -17.63 -2.26 -14.40
CA GLY A 16 -17.97 -2.33 -12.96
C GLY A 16 -17.19 -1.32 -12.10
N GLY A 17 -16.80 -0.18 -12.67
CA GLY A 17 -15.99 0.83 -11.99
C GLY A 17 -14.50 0.51 -11.85
N TYR A 18 -14.01 -0.63 -12.35
CA TYR A 18 -12.58 -0.99 -12.37
C TYR A 18 -12.02 -1.00 -13.79
N LEU A 19 -10.76 -0.60 -13.93
CA LEU A 19 -10.02 -0.79 -15.18
C LEU A 19 -9.74 -2.28 -15.38
N HIS A 20 -10.13 -2.81 -16.54
CA HIS A 20 -9.85 -4.18 -16.95
C HIS A 20 -9.05 -4.15 -18.26
N ARG A 21 -8.00 -4.97 -18.33
CA ARG A 21 -7.36 -5.34 -19.58
C ARG A 21 -8.19 -6.44 -20.22
N VAL A 22 -8.78 -6.14 -21.36
CA VAL A 22 -9.60 -7.06 -22.15
C VAL A 22 -8.65 -7.81 -23.08
N ILE A 23 -8.45 -9.10 -22.85
CA ILE A 23 -7.61 -9.96 -23.68
C ILE A 23 -8.52 -10.83 -24.54
N PRO A 24 -8.53 -10.66 -25.87
CA PRO A 24 -9.30 -11.54 -26.74
C PRO A 24 -8.70 -12.96 -26.73
N ILE A 25 -9.54 -13.96 -26.56
CA ILE A 25 -9.21 -15.38 -26.71
C ILE A 25 -9.73 -15.82 -28.08
N ALA A 26 -8.82 -16.20 -28.97
CA ALA A 26 -9.15 -16.66 -30.31
C ALA A 26 -9.04 -18.20 -30.42
N ASP A 27 -9.87 -18.81 -31.27
CA ASP A 27 -9.75 -20.22 -31.66
C ASP A 27 -8.56 -20.44 -32.60
N LYS A 28 -8.26 -21.70 -32.91
CA LYS A 28 -7.29 -22.12 -33.94
C LYS A 28 -7.56 -21.50 -35.32
N SER A 29 -8.80 -21.09 -35.60
CA SER A 29 -9.22 -20.40 -36.82
C SER A 29 -9.05 -18.86 -36.77
N GLY A 30 -8.56 -18.31 -35.65
CA GLY A 30 -8.40 -16.86 -35.46
C GLY A 30 -9.68 -16.11 -35.08
N GLU A 31 -10.82 -16.80 -34.95
CA GLU A 31 -12.10 -16.20 -34.53
C GLU A 31 -12.13 -15.97 -33.01
N ILE A 32 -12.60 -14.79 -32.57
CA ILE A 32 -12.63 -14.43 -31.15
C ILE A 32 -13.82 -15.14 -30.48
N ILE A 33 -13.54 -16.13 -29.64
CA ILE A 33 -14.58 -16.90 -28.93
C ILE A 33 -14.99 -16.21 -27.63
N SER A 34 -14.04 -15.58 -26.92
CA SER A 34 -14.28 -15.02 -25.59
C SER A 34 -13.29 -13.90 -25.26
N TYR A 35 -13.60 -13.13 -24.21
CA TYR A 35 -12.72 -12.10 -23.67
C TYR A 35 -12.37 -12.41 -22.21
N ALA A 36 -11.07 -12.53 -21.91
CA ALA A 36 -10.60 -12.54 -20.53
C ALA A 36 -10.50 -11.11 -20.01
N LEU A 37 -11.15 -10.84 -18.88
CA LEU A 37 -11.09 -9.57 -18.18
C LEU A 37 -10.06 -9.67 -17.03
N LYS A 38 -8.91 -9.01 -17.18
CA LYS A 38 -7.93 -8.92 -16.09
C LYS A 38 -8.00 -7.54 -15.42
N PRO A 39 -8.43 -7.42 -14.15
CA PRO A 39 -8.46 -6.13 -13.48
C PRO A 39 -7.05 -5.55 -13.36
N LEU A 40 -6.89 -4.27 -13.71
CA LEU A 40 -5.62 -3.55 -13.70
C LEU A 40 -5.22 -3.09 -12.30
N MET A 41 -6.13 -3.15 -11.31
CA MET A 41 -5.89 -2.92 -9.87
C MET A 41 -5.04 -1.69 -9.50
N VAL A 42 -4.95 -0.69 -10.38
CA VAL A 42 -4.11 0.50 -10.18
C VAL A 42 -4.78 1.54 -9.28
N GLU A 43 -6.10 1.66 -9.31
CA GLU A 43 -6.84 2.71 -8.58
C GLU A 43 -6.83 2.46 -7.08
N PHE A 44 -6.53 3.48 -6.27
CA PHE A 44 -6.62 3.39 -4.80
C PHE A 44 -8.04 3.73 -4.32
N LYS A 45 -8.81 2.70 -3.93
CA LYS A 45 -10.24 2.80 -3.61
C LYS A 45 -10.54 2.76 -2.11
N PRO A 46 -11.76 3.14 -1.67
CA PRO A 46 -12.16 3.03 -0.26
C PRO A 46 -12.00 1.63 0.36
N ARG A 47 -12.22 0.57 -0.43
CA ARG A 47 -11.95 -0.81 0.01
C ARG A 47 -10.48 -1.01 0.39
N ASP A 48 -9.55 -0.50 -0.43
CA ASP A 48 -8.11 -0.58 -0.17
C ASP A 48 -7.76 0.19 1.11
N ILE A 49 -8.39 1.35 1.36
CA ILE A 49 -8.22 2.14 2.59
C ILE A 49 -8.62 1.33 3.83
N ILE A 50 -9.78 0.66 3.81
CA ILE A 50 -10.23 -0.18 4.92
C ILE A 50 -9.27 -1.35 5.17
N GLN A 51 -8.74 -1.97 4.11
CA GLN A 51 -7.76 -3.04 4.22
C GLN A 51 -6.46 -2.55 4.85
N VAL A 52 -5.96 -1.38 4.42
CA VAL A 52 -4.80 -0.75 5.05
C VAL A 52 -5.08 -0.47 6.52
N ILE A 53 -6.24 0.08 6.89
CA ILE A 53 -6.60 0.34 8.29
C ILE A 53 -6.52 -0.94 9.14
N ILE A 54 -7.18 -2.01 8.69
CA ILE A 54 -7.23 -3.28 9.41
C ILE A 54 -5.84 -3.92 9.48
N GLY A 55 -5.10 -3.93 8.37
CA GLY A 55 -3.74 -4.46 8.30
C GLY A 55 -2.78 -3.68 9.19
N SER A 56 -2.84 -2.35 9.18
CA SER A 56 -2.01 -1.52 10.04
C SER A 56 -2.30 -1.73 11.51
N ALA A 57 -3.58 -1.86 11.89
CA ALA A 57 -3.97 -2.13 13.27
C ALA A 57 -3.38 -3.44 13.82
N LEU A 58 -3.26 -4.47 12.97
CA LEU A 58 -2.73 -5.79 13.34
C LEU A 58 -1.35 -5.72 13.99
N LEU A 59 -0.47 -4.84 13.48
CA LEU A 59 0.88 -4.65 14.02
C LEU A 59 0.98 -3.43 14.92
N ALA A 60 0.18 -2.38 14.67
CA ALA A 60 0.15 -1.20 15.52
C ALA A 60 -0.21 -1.53 16.97
N ILE A 61 -1.20 -2.38 17.21
CA ILE A 61 -1.67 -2.73 18.55
C ILE A 61 -0.57 -3.42 19.37
N PRO A 62 -0.05 -4.60 18.97
CA PRO A 62 0.94 -5.31 19.78
C PRO A 62 2.23 -4.50 19.94
N VAL A 63 2.70 -3.82 18.89
CA VAL A 63 3.93 -3.02 18.96
C VAL A 63 3.75 -1.76 19.82
N SER A 64 2.57 -1.14 19.83
CA SER A 64 2.29 0.00 20.71
C SER A 64 2.23 -0.40 22.18
N LEU A 65 1.99 -1.67 22.50
CA LEU A 65 1.87 -2.14 23.89
C LEU A 65 3.22 -2.52 24.51
N THR A 66 4.33 -2.46 23.75
CA THR A 66 5.65 -2.80 24.26
C THR A 66 6.41 -1.57 24.78
N GLU A 67 7.09 -1.73 25.91
CA GLU A 67 7.89 -0.65 26.49
C GLU A 67 9.11 -0.31 25.63
N GLU A 68 9.65 -1.30 24.93
CA GLU A 68 10.78 -1.16 24.03
C GLU A 68 10.47 -0.14 22.93
N ALA A 69 9.26 -0.16 22.36
CA ALA A 69 8.84 0.78 21.34
C ALA A 69 8.79 2.23 21.88
N TRP A 70 8.35 2.41 23.12
CA TRP A 70 8.28 3.74 23.76
C TRP A 70 9.65 4.28 24.11
N ASN A 71 10.52 3.41 24.63
CA ASN A 71 11.88 3.72 25.03
C ASN A 71 12.76 4.03 23.82
N LEU A 72 12.55 3.32 22.71
CA LEU A 72 13.23 3.62 21.45
C LEU A 72 12.91 5.04 20.96
N GLY A 73 11.69 5.53 21.18
CA GLY A 73 11.31 6.91 20.88
C GLY A 73 12.09 7.96 21.68
N ILE A 74 12.53 7.63 22.90
CA ILE A 74 13.33 8.52 23.75
C ILE A 74 14.78 8.52 23.29
N THR A 75 15.34 7.34 23.04
CA THR A 75 16.77 7.15 22.78
C THR A 75 17.19 7.47 21.35
N LEU A 76 16.31 7.30 20.36
CA LEU A 76 16.70 7.53 18.96
C LEU A 76 16.93 9.02 18.65
N PRO A 77 18.05 9.35 18.00
CA PRO A 77 18.25 10.69 17.46
C PRO A 77 17.32 10.91 16.26
N PHE A 78 16.98 12.17 16.01
CA PHE A 78 16.02 12.55 14.97
C PHE A 78 16.44 12.10 13.55
N LYS A 79 17.76 12.04 13.28
CA LYS A 79 18.29 11.54 12.00
C LYS A 79 17.84 10.11 11.70
N ASN A 80 17.81 9.24 12.71
CA ASN A 80 17.42 7.85 12.54
C ASN A 80 15.91 7.72 12.28
N ILE A 81 15.10 8.61 12.85
CA ILE A 81 13.66 8.68 12.61
C ILE A 81 13.38 9.03 11.14
N LEU A 82 14.12 10.00 10.58
CA LEU A 82 14.02 10.32 9.15
C LEU A 82 14.40 9.12 8.25
N LEU A 83 15.44 8.37 8.63
CA LEU A 83 15.83 7.15 7.91
C LEU A 83 14.74 6.07 7.99
N ILE A 84 14.05 5.92 9.13
CA ILE A 84 12.92 4.99 9.28
C ILE A 84 11.76 5.38 8.36
N ILE A 85 11.42 6.68 8.28
CA ILE A 85 10.39 7.17 7.35
C ILE A 85 10.77 6.83 5.90
N LEU A 86 12.00 7.15 5.51
CA LEU A 86 12.50 6.88 4.16
C LEU A 86 12.47 5.38 3.85
N LEU A 87 12.94 4.54 4.78
CA LEU A 87 12.91 3.09 4.65
C LEU A 87 11.48 2.55 4.54
N SER A 88 10.55 3.09 5.33
CA SER A 88 9.12 2.74 5.26
C SER A 88 8.56 3.00 3.86
N LEU A 89 8.76 4.22 3.34
CA LEU A 89 8.28 4.61 2.02
C LEU A 89 8.92 3.77 0.90
N ILE A 90 10.22 3.47 1.01
CA ILE A 90 10.92 2.60 0.06
C ILE A 90 10.33 1.19 0.07
N MET A 91 10.10 0.61 1.25
CA MET A 91 9.53 -0.75 1.37
C MET A 91 8.11 -0.82 0.82
N ILE A 92 7.25 0.12 1.20
CA ILE A 92 5.88 0.23 0.67
C ILE A 92 5.93 0.41 -0.85
N GLY A 93 6.78 1.32 -1.34
CA GLY A 93 6.95 1.61 -2.75
C GLY A 93 7.40 0.40 -3.56
N MET A 94 8.41 -0.33 -3.08
CA MET A 94 8.87 -1.56 -3.72
C MET A 94 7.76 -2.61 -3.74
N PHE A 95 7.10 -2.83 -2.60
CA PHE A 95 6.04 -3.83 -2.50
C PHE A 95 4.86 -3.51 -3.44
N VAL A 96 4.38 -2.27 -3.45
CA VAL A 96 3.30 -1.83 -4.35
C VAL A 96 3.74 -1.91 -5.82
N TYR A 97 4.99 -1.56 -6.12
CA TYR A 97 5.52 -1.60 -7.48
C TYR A 97 5.51 -3.03 -8.04
N PHE A 98 6.07 -3.98 -7.29
CA PHE A 98 6.17 -5.37 -7.74
C PHE A 98 4.82 -6.08 -7.80
N ASN A 99 3.89 -5.77 -6.90
CA ASN A 99 2.57 -6.41 -6.86
C ASN A 99 1.58 -5.85 -7.90
N PHE A 100 1.50 -4.52 -8.05
CA PHE A 100 0.44 -3.90 -8.85
C PHE A 100 0.93 -3.26 -10.16
N TYR A 101 2.15 -2.72 -10.18
CA TYR A 101 2.56 -1.79 -11.24
C TYR A 101 3.63 -2.32 -12.19
N ARG A 102 4.27 -3.47 -11.92
CA ARG A 102 5.38 -4.03 -12.73
C ARG A 102 5.13 -4.02 -14.24
N PHE A 103 3.89 -4.28 -14.68
CA PHE A 103 3.53 -4.36 -16.11
C PHE A 103 2.61 -3.23 -16.62
N ASN A 104 2.21 -2.28 -15.76
CA ASN A 104 1.26 -1.20 -16.08
C ASN A 104 1.72 0.18 -15.57
N PHE A 105 3.01 0.34 -15.25
CA PHE A 105 3.55 1.56 -14.65
C PHE A 105 3.46 2.78 -15.58
N LYS A 106 3.53 2.56 -16.91
CA LYS A 106 3.42 3.64 -17.91
C LYS A 106 1.96 4.13 -17.98
N GLY A 107 1.70 5.28 -17.34
CA GLY A 107 0.40 5.97 -17.35
C GLY A 107 -0.21 6.23 -15.97
N ASN A 108 0.15 5.45 -14.95
CA ASN A 108 -0.51 5.47 -13.64
C ASN A 108 0.42 5.88 -12.47
N LYS A 109 1.44 6.71 -12.74
CA LYS A 109 2.42 7.13 -11.72
C LYS A 109 1.76 7.86 -10.55
N PHE A 110 0.73 8.67 -10.83
CA PHE A 110 0.03 9.43 -9.79
C PHE A 110 -0.69 8.50 -8.79
N GLU A 111 -1.40 7.48 -9.28
CA GLU A 111 -2.07 6.49 -8.43
C GLU A 111 -1.08 5.67 -7.60
N PHE A 112 0.12 5.39 -8.14
CA PHE A 112 1.20 4.76 -7.39
C PHE A 112 1.63 5.61 -6.19
N PHE A 113 1.97 6.88 -6.40
CA PHE A 113 2.38 7.77 -5.31
C PHE A 113 1.26 7.99 -4.29
N LYS A 114 0.02 8.14 -4.77
CA LYS A 114 -1.17 8.28 -3.93
C LYS A 114 -1.36 7.07 -3.02
N ARG A 115 -1.19 5.86 -3.53
CA ARG A 115 -1.26 4.62 -2.75
C ARG A 115 -0.12 4.52 -1.74
N VAL A 116 1.13 4.75 -2.15
CA VAL A 116 2.30 4.65 -1.25
C VAL A 116 2.21 5.65 -0.09
N ILE A 117 1.96 6.92 -0.41
CA ILE A 117 1.84 7.98 0.60
C ILE A 117 0.57 7.77 1.44
N GLY A 118 -0.56 7.43 0.79
CA GLY A 118 -1.83 7.17 1.46
C GLY A 118 -1.71 6.05 2.50
N THR A 119 -1.12 4.92 2.13
CA THR A 119 -0.90 3.79 3.04
C THR A 119 -0.06 4.17 4.24
N TYR A 120 1.03 4.93 4.03
CA TYR A 120 1.88 5.38 5.12
C TYR A 120 1.16 6.37 6.05
N LEU A 121 0.43 7.36 5.51
CA LEU A 121 -0.32 8.32 6.30
C LEU A 121 -1.44 7.66 7.11
N ILE A 122 -2.20 6.74 6.50
CA ILE A 122 -3.23 5.97 7.21
C ILE A 122 -2.60 5.20 8.37
N SER A 123 -1.44 4.56 8.14
CA SER A 123 -0.72 3.82 9.18
C SER A 123 -0.30 4.72 10.34
N LEU A 124 0.24 5.91 10.04
CA LEU A 124 0.58 6.90 11.06
C LEU A 124 -0.64 7.32 11.88
N LEU A 125 -1.79 7.53 11.24
CA LEU A 125 -3.04 7.90 11.93
C LEU A 125 -3.53 6.79 12.86
N ILE A 126 -3.51 5.54 12.40
CA ILE A 126 -3.90 4.38 13.23
C ILE A 126 -2.97 4.24 14.43
N VAL A 127 -1.66 4.38 14.23
CA VAL A 127 -0.69 4.31 15.33
C VAL A 127 -0.87 5.48 16.30
N ALA A 128 -1.06 6.70 15.81
CA ALA A 128 -1.32 7.86 16.64
C ALA A 128 -2.58 7.66 17.49
N LEU A 129 -3.65 7.11 16.91
CA LEU A 129 -4.87 6.77 17.63
C LEU A 129 -4.60 5.74 18.73
N VAL A 130 -3.94 4.62 18.41
CA VAL A 130 -3.62 3.56 19.38
C VAL A 130 -2.77 4.10 20.52
N LEU A 131 -1.67 4.81 20.23
CA LEU A 131 -0.79 5.40 21.25
C LEU A 131 -1.51 6.43 22.13
N THR A 132 -2.51 7.13 21.58
CA THR A 132 -3.34 8.07 22.34
C THR A 132 -4.30 7.32 23.27
N ILE A 133 -4.92 6.24 22.81
CA ILE A 133 -5.83 5.41 23.61
C ILE A 133 -5.12 4.81 24.83
N ILE A 134 -3.87 4.38 24.67
CA ILE A 134 -3.08 3.77 25.76
C ILE A 134 -2.32 4.79 26.61
N ASP A 135 -2.55 6.09 26.42
CA ASP A 135 -1.89 7.19 27.14
C ASP A 135 -0.35 7.17 27.04
N LYS A 136 0.18 6.78 25.88
CA LYS A 136 1.63 6.75 25.58
C LYS A 136 2.05 7.77 24.52
N CYS A 137 1.12 8.58 24.03
CA CYS A 137 1.38 9.70 23.14
C CYS A 137 1.36 11.03 23.92
N PRO A 138 2.52 11.63 24.27
CA PRO A 138 2.60 12.83 25.09
C PRO A 138 2.27 14.10 24.29
N TRP A 139 1.04 14.19 23.78
CA TRP A 139 0.52 15.37 23.10
C TRP A 139 0.61 16.60 24.02
N GLY A 140 1.03 17.75 23.48
CA GLY A 140 1.10 19.01 24.22
C GLY A 140 2.33 19.18 25.11
N ASN A 141 2.83 18.09 25.71
CA ASN A 141 4.03 18.12 26.55
C ASN A 141 5.31 18.00 25.74
N ASN A 142 5.40 16.95 24.90
CA ASN A 142 6.57 16.71 24.07
C ASN A 142 6.15 16.16 22.70
N ASN A 143 5.71 17.08 21.85
CA ASN A 143 5.25 16.77 20.48
C ASN A 143 6.33 16.07 19.65
N LEU A 144 7.61 16.37 19.90
CA LEU A 144 8.71 15.70 19.22
C LEU A 144 8.79 14.22 19.62
N LEU A 145 8.70 13.91 20.92
CA LEU A 145 8.68 12.52 21.39
C LEU A 145 7.46 11.76 20.89
N ALA A 146 6.28 12.39 20.90
CA ALA A 146 5.06 11.83 20.33
C ALA A 146 5.26 11.45 18.85
N PHE A 147 5.79 12.37 18.05
CA PHE A 147 6.11 12.11 16.65
C PHE A 147 7.09 10.95 16.46
N LYS A 148 8.17 10.89 17.25
CA LYS A 148 9.15 9.80 17.19
C LYS A 148 8.50 8.43 17.45
N ARG A 149 7.68 8.32 18.49
CA ARG A 149 6.98 7.07 18.85
C ARG A 149 6.01 6.64 17.75
N ILE A 150 5.25 7.59 17.20
CA ILE A 150 4.32 7.32 16.11
C ILE A 150 5.08 6.76 14.90
N VAL A 151 6.18 7.39 14.48
CA VAL A 151 6.96 6.93 13.32
C VAL A 151 7.56 5.55 13.53
N ILE A 152 8.12 5.28 14.72
CA ILE A 152 8.75 4.00 15.05
C ILE A 152 7.73 2.86 14.95
N VAL A 153 6.55 3.04 15.54
CA VAL A 153 5.49 2.02 15.53
C VAL A 153 4.81 1.94 14.16
N ALA A 154 4.72 3.07 13.44
CA ALA A 154 4.14 3.10 12.09
C ALA A 154 4.98 2.35 11.05
N PHE A 155 6.28 2.14 11.30
CA PHE A 155 7.11 1.34 10.39
C PHE A 155 6.55 -0.09 10.22
N PRO A 156 6.51 -0.96 11.24
CA PRO A 156 5.93 -2.30 11.09
C PRO A 156 4.43 -2.27 10.77
N ALA A 157 3.67 -1.30 11.30
CA ALA A 157 2.24 -1.16 10.99
C ALA A 157 1.99 -0.87 9.50
N SER A 158 2.80 -0.01 8.88
CA SER A 158 2.64 0.33 7.46
C SER A 158 2.99 -0.81 6.51
N LEU A 159 3.96 -1.64 6.87
CA LEU A 159 4.26 -2.87 6.13
C LEU A 159 3.09 -3.85 6.18
N SER A 160 2.48 -4.03 7.36
CA SER A 160 1.31 -4.89 7.51
C SER A 160 0.08 -4.36 6.77
N GLY A 161 -0.18 -3.04 6.85
CA GLY A 161 -1.24 -2.38 6.08
C GLY A 161 -1.05 -2.56 4.57
N THR A 162 0.18 -2.43 4.08
CA THR A 162 0.50 -2.63 2.65
C THR A 162 0.30 -4.09 2.23
N LEU A 163 0.65 -5.05 3.08
CA LEU A 163 0.40 -6.46 2.81
C LEU A 163 -1.10 -6.75 2.71
N SER A 164 -1.90 -6.19 3.62
CA SER A 164 -3.36 -6.39 3.62
C SER A 164 -4.05 -5.81 2.38
N ASP A 165 -3.56 -4.70 1.83
CA ASP A 165 -4.02 -4.10 0.57
C ASP A 165 -3.90 -5.06 -0.66
N THR A 166 -3.14 -6.15 -0.55
CA THR A 166 -3.06 -7.17 -1.62
C THR A 166 -4.16 -8.23 -1.57
N ILE A 167 -4.85 -8.37 -0.43
CA ILE A 167 -5.87 -9.40 -0.24
C ILE A 167 -7.14 -8.92 -0.96
N LYS A 168 -7.38 -9.40 -2.19
CA LYS A 168 -8.51 -8.95 -3.02
C LYS A 168 -9.45 -10.07 -3.42
#